data_AF-A0A961TW82-F1
#
_entry.id   AF-A0A961TW82-F1
#
_cell.length_a   1.000
_cell.length_b   1.000
_cell.length_c   1.000
_cell.angle_alpha   90.00
_cell.angle_beta   90.00
_cell.angle_gamma   90.00
#
_symmetry.space_group_name_H-M   'P 1'
#
loop_
_entity.id
_entity.type
_entity.pdbx_description
1 polymer ?
#
loop_
_entity_poly.entity_id
_entity_poly.type
_entity_poly.pdbx_seq_one_letter_code
_entity_poly.pdbx_strand_id
1 'polypeptide(L)'
;RMAWHSAGTYRMGDGRGGAGTGQQRFAPLNSWPDNVNLDKARRLLWPIKQKYGDKISWADLMILTGNVALESMGFKTFGFAGGRADVWEPEEDIYWGAEKTWLGTDKRYTGERDLDNPLAATTMGLIYVNPEGPEGNPDPI
;
A
#
# COMPACT_ATOMS: atom_id res chain seq x y z
N ARG A 1 -6.66 5.77 -5.55
CA ARG A 1 -5.76 4.59 -5.65
C ARG A 1 -4.42 4.77 -4.92
N MET A 2 -3.55 5.73 -5.28
CA MET A 2 -2.21 5.86 -4.65
C MET A 2 -2.23 5.93 -3.11
N ALA A 3 -3.02 6.85 -2.54
CA ALA A 3 -3.17 6.99 -1.09
C ALA A 3 -3.71 5.72 -0.42
N TRP A 4 -4.72 5.10 -1.04
CA TRP A 4 -5.29 3.83 -0.62
C TRP A 4 -4.25 2.72 -0.56
N HIS A 5 -3.46 2.50 -1.62
CA HIS A 5 -2.40 1.48 -1.62
C HIS A 5 -1.25 1.82 -0.66
N SER A 6 -1.04 3.10 -0.34
CA SER A 6 -0.04 3.49 0.64
C SER A 6 -0.49 3.09 2.05
N ALA A 7 -1.78 3.27 2.37
CA ALA A 7 -2.32 2.94 3.69
C ALA A 7 -2.74 1.46 3.81
N GLY A 8 -3.11 0.83 2.70
CA GLY A 8 -3.77 -0.46 2.67
C GLY A 8 -2.87 -1.67 2.90
N THR A 9 -1.56 -1.47 3.03
CA THR A 9 -0.64 -2.56 3.40
C THR A 9 -0.62 -2.81 4.92
N TYR A 10 -1.35 -2.01 5.70
CA TYR A 10 -1.41 -2.13 7.15
C TYR A 10 -2.05 -3.45 7.58
N ARG A 11 -1.50 -4.04 8.64
CA ARG A 11 -1.97 -5.30 9.23
C ARG A 11 -2.15 -5.15 10.74
N MET A 12 -3.30 -5.57 11.25
CA MET A 12 -3.54 -5.57 12.70
C MET A 12 -2.72 -6.63 13.45
N GLY A 13 -2.35 -7.75 12.79
CA GLY A 13 -1.68 -8.88 13.44
C GLY A 13 -0.32 -8.51 14.06
N ASP A 14 0.39 -7.56 13.47
CA ASP A 14 1.71 -7.10 13.94
C ASP A 14 1.89 -5.57 13.89
N GLY A 15 0.87 -4.82 13.48
CA GLY A 15 0.90 -3.35 13.38
C GLY A 15 1.79 -2.82 12.25
N ARG A 16 2.29 -3.68 11.36
CA ARG A 16 3.23 -3.31 10.29
C ARG A 16 2.52 -2.88 9.02
N GLY A 17 3.30 -2.27 8.12
CA GLY A 17 2.82 -1.70 6.87
C GLY A 17 2.08 -0.37 7.06
N GLY A 18 1.25 -0.01 6.09
CA GLY A 18 0.54 1.26 6.06
C GLY A 18 1.38 2.43 5.57
N ALA A 19 0.81 3.63 5.73
CA ALA A 19 1.35 4.84 5.11
C ALA A 19 2.32 5.64 6.00
N GLY A 20 2.59 5.16 7.22
CA GLY A 20 3.26 5.93 8.27
C GLY A 20 4.67 6.41 7.92
N THR A 21 5.36 5.70 7.04
CA THR A 21 6.78 5.91 6.71
C THR A 21 7.02 6.27 5.23
N GLY A 22 5.97 6.24 4.40
CA GLY A 22 6.07 6.57 2.97
C GLY A 22 6.74 5.47 2.12
N GLN A 23 6.66 4.22 2.59
CA GLN A 23 7.36 3.05 2.05
C GLN A 23 6.97 2.61 0.65
N GLN A 24 5.83 3.09 0.14
CA GLN A 24 5.44 2.85 -1.26
C GLN A 24 6.48 3.38 -2.28
N ARG A 25 7.46 4.20 -1.85
CA ARG A 25 8.59 4.66 -2.65
C ARG A 25 9.69 3.61 -2.82
N PHE A 26 9.80 2.68 -1.90
CA PHE A 26 10.91 1.73 -1.79
C PHE A 26 10.47 0.30 -2.15
N ALA A 27 11.45 -0.55 -2.39
CA ALA A 27 11.21 -1.98 -2.56
C ALA A 27 10.68 -2.58 -1.22
N PRO A 28 9.88 -3.66 -1.28
CA PRO A 28 9.30 -4.24 -2.50
C PRO A 28 8.07 -3.48 -3.00
N LEU A 29 7.46 -2.62 -2.18
CA LEU A 29 6.14 -2.01 -2.45
C LEU A 29 6.10 -1.20 -3.75
N ASN A 30 7.18 -0.50 -4.10
CA ASN A 30 7.26 0.30 -5.32
C ASN A 30 7.17 -0.53 -6.61
N SER A 31 7.33 -1.85 -6.53
CA SER A 31 7.33 -2.79 -7.65
C SER A 31 6.32 -3.92 -7.51
N TRP A 32 5.44 -3.88 -6.50
CA TRP A 32 4.34 -4.83 -6.39
C TRP A 32 3.43 -4.78 -7.63
N PRO A 33 2.92 -5.93 -8.11
CA PRO A 33 1.95 -5.99 -9.20
C PRO A 33 0.74 -5.08 -8.98
N ASP A 34 0.25 -4.97 -7.75
CA ASP A 34 -0.91 -4.14 -7.42
C ASP A 34 -0.57 -2.65 -7.38
N ASN A 35 0.71 -2.27 -7.43
CA ASN A 35 1.17 -0.89 -7.45
C ASN A 35 1.61 -0.41 -8.84
N VAL A 36 1.30 -1.16 -9.89
CA VAL A 36 1.56 -0.78 -11.29
C VAL A 36 1.04 0.63 -11.57
N ASN A 37 1.88 1.45 -12.23
CA ASN A 37 1.66 2.86 -12.57
C ASN A 37 1.56 3.84 -11.37
N LEU A 38 1.70 3.39 -10.11
CA LEU A 38 1.77 4.31 -8.97
C LEU A 38 3.13 5.02 -8.87
N ASP A 39 4.17 4.50 -9.53
CA ASP A 39 5.42 5.20 -9.80
C ASP A 39 5.17 6.52 -10.55
N LYS A 40 4.30 6.50 -11.58
CA LYS A 40 3.88 7.69 -12.32
C LYS A 40 3.07 8.63 -11.44
N ALA A 41 2.13 8.09 -10.64
CA ALA A 41 1.34 8.88 -9.70
C ALA A 41 2.24 9.65 -8.70
N ARG A 42 3.22 8.98 -8.10
CA ARG A 42 4.20 9.63 -7.21
C ARG A 42 5.05 10.65 -7.96
N ARG A 43 5.43 10.37 -9.21
CA ARG A 43 6.21 11.31 -10.04
C ARG A 43 5.45 12.60 -10.35
N LEU A 44 4.14 12.54 -10.55
CA LEU A 44 3.30 13.73 -10.75
C LEU A 44 3.30 14.67 -9.54
N LEU A 45 3.55 14.14 -8.34
CA LEU A 45 3.64 14.93 -7.10
C LEU A 45 5.03 15.51 -6.85
N TRP A 46 6.05 15.09 -7.62
CA TRP A 46 7.43 15.57 -7.42
C TRP A 46 7.56 17.10 -7.46
N PRO A 47 6.94 17.85 -8.40
CA PRO A 47 7.03 19.30 -8.39
C PRO A 47 6.49 19.94 -7.10
N ILE A 48 5.45 19.34 -6.49
CA ILE A 48 4.90 19.78 -5.20
C ILE A 48 5.90 19.47 -4.08
N LYS A 49 6.43 18.24 -4.03
CA LYS A 49 7.44 17.87 -3.04
C LYS A 49 8.68 18.76 -3.14
N GLN A 50 9.13 19.07 -4.35
CA GLN A 50 10.27 19.94 -4.60
C GLN A 50 9.99 21.37 -4.13
N LYS A 51 8.79 21.91 -4.37
CA LYS A 51 8.39 23.25 -3.95
C LYS A 51 8.36 23.42 -2.44
N TYR A 52 7.83 22.42 -1.71
CA TYR A 52 7.64 22.52 -0.26
C TYR A 52 8.78 21.91 0.56
N GLY A 53 9.72 21.20 -0.08
CA GLY A 53 10.94 20.72 0.56
C GLY A 53 10.64 19.79 1.73
N ASP A 54 11.35 20.02 2.84
CA ASP A 54 11.25 19.30 4.11
C ASP A 54 9.99 19.62 4.92
N LYS A 55 9.24 20.68 4.58
CA LYS A 55 8.00 21.06 5.26
C LYS A 55 6.86 20.07 5.06
N ILE A 56 6.99 19.15 4.11
CA ILE A 56 6.06 18.05 3.90
C ILE A 56 6.81 16.77 3.51
N SER A 57 6.57 15.69 4.23
CA SER A 57 7.11 14.37 3.91
C SER A 57 6.38 13.76 2.70
N TRP A 58 6.99 12.80 2.03
CA TRP A 58 6.30 11.97 1.05
C TRP A 58 5.17 11.17 1.69
N ALA A 59 5.38 10.65 2.90
CA ALA A 59 4.37 9.94 3.65
C ALA A 59 3.07 10.77 3.81
N ASP A 60 3.18 12.03 4.26
CA ASP A 60 2.03 12.92 4.38
C ASP A 60 1.51 13.37 3.02
N LEU A 61 2.38 13.73 2.07
CA LEU A 61 1.98 14.21 0.76
C LEU A 61 1.15 13.18 -0.01
N MET A 62 1.49 11.89 0.07
CA MET A 62 0.74 10.83 -0.60
C MET A 62 -0.68 10.71 -0.05
N ILE A 63 -0.88 10.81 1.27
CA ILE A 63 -2.20 10.73 1.90
C ILE A 63 -2.99 12.02 1.67
N LEU A 64 -2.36 13.18 1.87
CA LEU A 64 -3.00 14.48 1.66
C LEU A 64 -3.52 14.62 0.23
N THR A 65 -2.77 14.14 -0.76
CA THR A 65 -3.21 14.11 -2.16
C THR A 65 -4.51 13.30 -2.32
N GLY A 66 -4.65 12.19 -1.62
CA GLY A 66 -5.88 11.39 -1.63
C GLY A 66 -7.08 12.14 -1.05
N ASN A 67 -6.90 12.81 0.09
CA ASN A 67 -7.94 13.65 0.69
C ASN A 67 -8.35 14.80 -0.22
N VAL A 68 -7.39 15.58 -0.73
CA VAL A 68 -7.66 16.71 -1.63
C VAL A 68 -8.33 16.24 -2.92
N ALA A 69 -7.97 15.06 -3.44
CA ALA A 69 -8.64 14.50 -4.61
C ALA A 69 -10.14 14.24 -4.33
N LEU A 70 -10.48 13.62 -3.19
CA LEU A 70 -11.88 13.42 -2.79
C LEU A 70 -12.63 14.75 -2.66
N GLU A 71 -12.03 15.73 -1.99
CA GLU A 71 -12.62 17.07 -1.80
C GLU A 71 -12.87 17.78 -3.13
N SER A 72 -11.89 17.73 -4.04
CA SER A 72 -12.01 18.33 -5.38
C SER A 72 -13.11 17.68 -6.24
N MET A 73 -13.49 16.44 -5.92
CA MET A 73 -14.57 15.70 -6.59
C MET A 73 -15.90 15.76 -5.82
N GLY A 74 -16.05 16.69 -4.86
CA GLY A 74 -17.30 16.95 -4.16
C GLY A 74 -17.54 16.07 -2.93
N PHE A 75 -16.55 15.30 -2.47
CA PHE A 75 -16.66 14.50 -1.26
C PHE A 75 -16.00 15.21 -0.07
N LYS A 76 -16.79 15.54 0.97
CA LYS A 76 -16.26 16.14 2.19
C LYS A 76 -15.55 15.09 3.04
N THR A 77 -14.23 15.21 3.19
CA THR A 77 -13.47 14.33 4.09
C THR A 77 -13.74 14.68 5.56
N PHE A 78 -13.52 13.72 6.45
CA PHE A 78 -13.68 13.93 7.90
C PHE A 78 -12.60 14.86 8.46
N GLY A 79 -11.39 14.77 7.92
CA GLY A 79 -10.24 15.56 8.32
C GLY A 79 -8.93 14.93 7.84
N PHE A 80 -7.82 15.59 8.16
CA PHE A 80 -6.48 15.13 7.86
C PHE A 80 -5.52 15.53 8.99
N ALA A 81 -4.62 14.61 9.34
CA ALA A 81 -3.51 14.88 10.25
C ALA A 81 -2.19 14.53 9.56
N GLY A 82 -1.26 15.48 9.57
CA GLY A 82 0.14 15.26 9.19
C GLY A 82 0.98 14.81 10.38
N GLY A 83 2.28 14.73 10.18
CA GLY A 83 3.27 14.33 11.19
C GLY A 83 3.99 13.02 10.88
N ARG A 84 3.78 12.43 9.69
CA ARG A 84 4.49 11.23 9.26
C ARG A 84 5.90 11.60 8.81
N ALA A 85 6.92 11.03 9.42
CA ALA A 85 8.30 11.22 8.97
C ALA A 85 8.61 10.30 7.79
N ASP A 86 9.38 10.79 6.81
CA ASP A 86 9.91 9.92 5.75
C ASP A 86 11.01 9.02 6.30
N VAL A 87 11.03 7.78 5.82
CA VAL A 87 12.21 6.91 5.91
C VAL A 87 13.04 6.99 4.62
N TRP A 88 14.26 6.47 4.71
CA TRP A 88 15.29 6.60 3.68
C TRP A 88 15.73 5.27 3.08
N GLU A 89 15.21 4.16 3.60
CA GLU A 89 15.52 2.79 3.18
C GLU A 89 14.29 1.89 3.25
N PRO A 90 14.27 0.77 2.50
CA PRO A 90 13.27 -0.28 2.66
C PRO A 90 13.18 -0.80 4.10
N GLU A 91 11.99 -1.17 4.54
CA GLU A 91 11.77 -1.87 5.81
C GLU A 91 11.92 -3.36 5.51
N GLU A 92 13.00 -3.95 5.99
CA GLU A 92 13.30 -5.37 5.77
C GLU A 92 12.72 -6.26 6.88
N ASP A 93 12.17 -5.67 7.94
CA ASP A 93 11.60 -6.39 9.09
C ASP A 93 10.15 -6.84 8.88
N ILE A 94 9.55 -6.57 7.71
CA ILE A 94 8.17 -6.92 7.39
C ILE A 94 8.09 -8.27 6.66
N TYR A 95 7.43 -9.24 7.28
CA TYR A 95 7.10 -10.52 6.64
C TYR A 95 5.86 -10.41 5.73
N TRP A 96 6.11 -10.29 4.41
CA TRP A 96 5.06 -10.21 3.38
C TRP A 96 4.53 -11.57 2.89
N GLY A 97 5.14 -12.67 3.32
CA GLY A 97 4.84 -14.03 2.87
C GLY A 97 6.10 -14.78 2.40
N ALA A 98 6.01 -16.11 2.35
CA ALA A 98 7.14 -16.97 1.98
C ALA A 98 7.22 -17.29 0.48
N GLU A 99 6.24 -16.86 -0.32
CA GLU A 99 6.20 -17.10 -1.76
C GLU A 99 7.46 -16.56 -2.48
N LYS A 100 7.88 -17.27 -3.52
CA LYS A 100 9.02 -16.88 -4.37
C LYS A 100 8.60 -16.28 -5.71
N THR A 101 7.30 -16.22 -5.98
CA THR A 101 6.72 -15.67 -7.19
C THR A 101 5.69 -14.61 -6.85
N TRP A 102 5.62 -13.57 -7.68
CA TRP A 102 4.51 -12.61 -7.62
C TRP A 102 3.20 -13.31 -7.91
N LEU A 103 2.14 -12.84 -7.26
CA LEU A 103 0.79 -13.40 -7.36
C LEU A 103 0.67 -14.85 -6.86
N GLY A 104 1.70 -15.38 -6.18
CA GLY A 104 1.66 -16.68 -5.55
C GLY A 104 0.75 -16.71 -4.32
N THR A 105 0.14 -17.87 -4.09
CA THR A 105 -0.72 -18.19 -2.93
C THR A 105 -0.33 -19.51 -2.25
N ASP A 106 0.69 -20.21 -2.75
CA ASP A 106 1.03 -21.59 -2.40
C ASP A 106 1.66 -21.77 -1.01
N LYS A 107 2.05 -20.67 -0.34
CA LYS A 107 2.73 -20.69 0.97
C LYS A 107 2.02 -19.96 2.10
N ARG A 108 0.98 -19.18 1.79
CA ARG A 108 0.24 -18.37 2.77
C ARG A 108 -1.00 -19.03 3.34
N TYR A 109 -1.37 -20.21 2.85
CA TYR A 109 -2.57 -20.92 3.31
C TYR A 109 -2.20 -22.25 3.95
N THR A 110 -2.93 -22.60 5.00
CA THR A 110 -2.92 -23.92 5.62
C THR A 110 -4.35 -24.45 5.76
N GLY A 111 -4.51 -25.76 6.01
CA GLY A 111 -5.84 -26.36 6.25
C GLY A 111 -6.84 -26.11 5.11
N GLU A 112 -8.05 -25.68 5.48
CA GLU A 112 -9.14 -25.31 4.56
C GLU A 112 -9.05 -23.84 4.11
N ARG A 113 -7.83 -23.39 3.78
CA ARG A 113 -7.52 -22.02 3.31
C ARG A 113 -7.47 -20.97 4.42
N ASP A 114 -6.98 -21.37 5.60
CA ASP A 114 -6.66 -20.45 6.68
C ASP A 114 -5.44 -19.63 6.30
N LEU A 115 -5.60 -18.30 6.20
CA LEU A 115 -4.53 -17.36 5.88
C LEU A 115 -3.52 -17.29 7.04
N ASP A 116 -2.24 -17.48 6.72
CA ASP A 116 -1.15 -17.50 7.68
C ASP A 116 -1.02 -16.16 8.42
N ASN A 117 -0.94 -16.22 9.74
CA ASN A 117 -0.78 -15.03 10.58
C ASN A 117 0.69 -14.57 10.53
N PRO A 118 1.00 -13.29 10.22
CA PRO A 118 0.13 -12.12 10.34
C PRO A 118 -0.35 -11.52 9.01
N LEU A 119 -0.36 -12.30 7.93
CA LEU A 119 -0.74 -11.84 6.59
C LEU A 119 -2.18 -11.31 6.57
N ALA A 120 -2.41 -10.25 5.79
CA ALA A 120 -3.74 -9.69 5.54
C ALA A 120 -4.06 -9.53 4.04
N ALA A 121 -3.26 -10.17 3.19
CA ALA A 121 -3.49 -10.22 1.76
C ALA A 121 -3.54 -11.67 1.29
N THR A 122 -4.49 -11.99 0.41
CA THR A 122 -4.72 -13.35 -0.11
C THR A 122 -3.67 -13.79 -1.12
N THR A 123 -2.81 -12.87 -1.58
CA THR A 123 -1.92 -13.08 -2.73
C THR A 123 -0.66 -12.21 -2.64
N MET A 124 0.51 -12.78 -2.98
CA MET A 124 1.79 -12.05 -2.87
C MET A 124 1.82 -10.86 -3.82
N GLY A 125 2.08 -9.67 -3.27
CA GLY A 125 2.15 -8.44 -4.04
C GLY A 125 0.81 -7.77 -4.34
N LEU A 126 -0.29 -8.25 -3.73
CA LEU A 126 -1.58 -7.56 -3.70
C LEU A 126 -1.78 -6.82 -2.37
N ILE A 127 -2.59 -5.75 -2.39
CA ILE A 127 -2.92 -5.01 -1.17
C ILE A 127 -3.85 -5.83 -0.27
N TYR A 128 -4.90 -6.47 -0.84
CA TYR A 128 -5.84 -7.31 -0.07
C TYR A 128 -6.21 -8.59 -0.80
N VAL A 129 -7.04 -8.50 -1.85
CA VAL A 129 -7.64 -9.65 -2.53
C VAL A 129 -7.34 -9.63 -4.03
N ASN A 130 -7.45 -10.78 -4.68
CA ASN A 130 -7.39 -10.84 -6.14
C ASN A 130 -8.69 -10.27 -6.75
N PRO A 131 -8.62 -9.22 -7.59
CA PRO A 131 -9.80 -8.64 -8.22
C PRO A 131 -10.53 -9.56 -9.20
N GLU A 132 -9.87 -10.62 -9.69
CA GLU A 132 -10.48 -11.67 -10.54
C GLU A 132 -11.15 -12.78 -9.72
N GLY A 133 -11.04 -12.71 -8.39
CA GLY A 133 -11.53 -13.72 -7.45
C GLY A 133 -10.45 -14.70 -6.98
N PRO A 134 -10.78 -15.60 -6.03
CA PRO A 134 -9.91 -16.66 -5.51
C PRO A 134 -9.05 -17.36 -6.58
N GLU A 135 -7.73 -17.13 -6.56
CA GLU A 135 -6.80 -17.75 -7.52
C GLU A 135 -7.16 -17.48 -9.00
N GLY A 136 -7.88 -16.38 -9.27
CA GLY A 136 -8.37 -16.02 -10.60
C GLY A 136 -9.70 -16.67 -11.00
N ASN A 137 -10.34 -17.41 -10.09
CA ASN A 137 -11.67 -17.95 -10.29
C ASN A 137 -12.71 -16.86 -9.99
N PRO A 138 -13.58 -16.50 -10.95
CA PRO A 138 -14.56 -15.41 -10.79
C PRO A 138 -15.78 -15.86 -9.98
N ASP A 139 -15.55 -16.41 -8.78
CA ASP A 139 -16.58 -16.71 -7.81
C ASP A 139 -16.71 -15.53 -6.82
N PRO A 140 -17.85 -14.81 -6.81
CA PRO A 140 -18.06 -13.73 -5.87
C PRO A 140 -18.41 -14.20 -4.45
N ILE A 141 -18.67 -15.50 -4.23
CA ILE A 141 -19.04 -16.11 -2.94
C ILE A 141 -17.85 -16.94 -2.41
#